data_AF-A0A7S1HIF2-F1
#
_entry.id   AF-A0A7S1HIF2-F1
#
_cell.length_a   1.000
_cell.length_b   1.000
_cell.length_c   1.000
_cell.angle_alpha   90.00
_cell.angle_beta   90.00
_cell.angle_gamma   90.00
#
_symmetry.space_group_name_H-M   'P 1'
#
loop_
_entity.id
_entity.type
_entity.pdbx_description
1 polymer ?
#
loop_
_entity_poly.entity_id
_entity_poly.type
_entity_poly.pdbx_seq_one_letter_code
_entity_poly.pdbx_strand_id
1 'polypeptide(L)'
;MMAESAMILSRLTRSEELGGLRVEGEVLCTIVHCLRCAIDGELWASFSWRLGEVLEPICRLSENEHNCQVFAAEGACKLLISVLQMPECGEAITLAGHTPSSGGPHCIQALANMAEHPACRAGLMGVRV
;
A
#
# COMPACT_ATOMS: atom_id res chain seq x y z
N MET A 1 8.59 18.07 -2.98
CA MET A 1 8.68 17.12 -1.86
C MET A 1 7.81 15.88 -2.02
N MET A 2 6.46 15.92 -2.01
CA MET A 2 5.66 14.66 -2.08
C MET A 2 5.84 13.82 -3.35
N ALA A 3 6.00 14.44 -4.52
CA ALA A 3 6.27 13.72 -5.77
C ALA A 3 7.65 13.01 -5.78
N GLU A 4 8.64 13.56 -5.07
CA GLU A 4 9.97 12.94 -4.95
C GLU A 4 9.93 11.72 -4.04
N SER A 5 9.18 11.78 -2.93
CA SER A 5 9.01 10.64 -2.03
C SER A 5 8.28 9.48 -2.72
N ALA A 6 7.22 9.76 -3.48
CA ALA A 6 6.54 8.76 -4.30
C ALA A 6 7.47 8.17 -5.40
N MET A 7 8.31 8.98 -6.02
CA MET A 7 9.34 8.53 -6.96
C MET A 7 10.45 7.71 -6.32
N ILE A 8 10.84 8.00 -5.07
CA ILE A 8 11.83 7.21 -4.33
C ILE A 8 11.23 5.83 -4.03
N LEU A 9 9.96 5.77 -3.62
CA LEU A 9 9.24 4.51 -3.41
C LEU A 9 9.13 3.69 -4.71
N SER A 10 8.82 4.35 -5.84
CA SER A 10 8.77 3.67 -7.15
C SER A 10 10.14 3.19 -7.67
N ARG A 11 11.25 3.60 -7.06
CA ARG A 11 12.60 3.11 -7.42
C ARG A 11 13.01 1.89 -6.59
N LEU A 12 12.40 1.71 -5.43
CA LEU A 12 12.61 0.52 -4.61
C LEU A 12 12.03 -0.73 -5.29
N THR A 13 10.86 -0.62 -5.92
CA THR A 13 10.09 -1.74 -6.54
C THR A 13 10.85 -2.67 -7.49
N ARG A 14 12.00 -2.26 -8.03
CA ARG A 14 12.79 -3.08 -8.98
C ARG A 14 13.58 -4.22 -8.34
N SER A 15 13.64 -4.30 -7.00
CA SER A 15 14.35 -5.38 -6.32
C SER A 15 13.39 -6.51 -5.92
N GLU A 16 13.65 -7.73 -6.38
CA GLU A 16 12.96 -8.95 -5.91
C GLU A 16 13.26 -9.25 -4.44
N GLU A 17 14.33 -8.67 -3.88
CA GLU A 17 14.76 -8.90 -2.49
C GLU A 17 13.94 -8.13 -1.45
N LEU A 18 13.07 -7.21 -1.90
CA LEU A 18 12.27 -6.36 -1.01
C LEU A 18 11.36 -7.15 -0.06
N GLY A 19 10.81 -8.29 -0.51
CA GLY A 19 9.94 -9.13 0.31
C GLY A 19 10.65 -9.77 1.51
N GLY A 20 11.96 -10.00 1.39
CA GLY A 20 12.78 -10.52 2.50
C GLY A 20 13.37 -9.43 3.39
N LEU A 21 13.33 -8.16 2.97
CA LEU A 21 14.04 -7.09 3.64
C LEU A 21 13.31 -6.68 4.93
N ARG A 22 14.00 -6.82 6.06
CA ARG A 22 13.57 -6.20 7.32
C ARG A 22 13.94 -4.72 7.29
N VAL A 23 12.94 -3.85 7.25
CA VAL A 23 13.14 -2.39 7.22
C VAL A 23 13.03 -1.81 8.63
N GLU A 24 13.78 -0.74 8.88
CA GLU A 24 13.65 0.01 10.13
C GLU A 24 12.24 0.58 10.30
N GLY A 25 11.68 0.45 11.50
CA GLY A 25 10.30 0.85 11.79
C GLY A 25 10.00 2.30 11.40
N GLU A 26 10.92 3.24 11.67
CA GLU A 26 10.75 4.66 11.34
C GLU A 26 10.53 4.91 9.84
N VAL A 27 11.21 4.13 8.98
CA VAL A 27 11.04 4.21 7.52
C VAL A 27 9.65 3.73 7.14
N LEU A 28 9.19 2.60 7.69
CA LEU A 28 7.85 2.06 7.45
C LEU A 28 6.75 3.02 7.94
N CYS A 29 6.91 3.60 9.14
CA CYS A 29 6.01 4.63 9.68
C CYS A 29 5.94 5.84 8.73
N THR A 30 7.09 6.29 8.21
CA THR A 30 7.17 7.41 7.26
C THR A 30 6.42 7.09 5.97
N ILE A 31 6.54 5.88 5.44
CA ILE A 31 5.81 5.44 4.25
C ILE A 31 4.30 5.50 4.49
N VAL A 32 3.82 4.94 5.60
CA VAL A 32 2.40 4.95 5.96
C VAL A 32 1.88 6.37 6.16
N HIS A 33 2.65 7.22 6.81
CA HIS A 33 2.29 8.62 7.02
C HIS A 33 2.20 9.40 5.71
N CYS A 34 3.16 9.20 4.80
CA CYS A 34 3.14 9.83 3.49
C CYS A 34 1.89 9.44 2.71
N LEU A 35 1.50 8.16 2.72
CA LEU A 35 0.28 7.69 2.06
C LEU A 35 -0.97 8.30 2.68
N ARG A 36 -1.04 8.35 4.01
CA ARG A 36 -2.15 8.98 4.72
C ARG A 36 -2.32 10.44 4.31
N CYS A 37 -1.24 11.22 4.35
CA CYS A 37 -1.28 12.62 3.91
C CYS A 37 -1.71 12.77 2.45
N ALA A 38 -1.30 11.83 1.60
CA ALA A 38 -1.65 11.85 0.18
C ALA A 38 -3.14 11.53 -0.06
N ILE A 39 -3.72 10.63 0.74
CA ILE A 39 -5.15 10.28 0.74
C ILE A 39 -5.98 11.43 1.32
N ASP A 40 -5.65 11.87 2.54
CA ASP A 40 -6.41 12.88 3.30
C ASP A 40 -6.32 14.27 2.65
N GLY A 41 -5.20 14.58 2.01
CA GLY A 41 -4.97 15.86 1.34
C GLY A 41 -5.59 15.98 -0.06
N GLU A 42 -6.38 15.00 -0.51
CA GLU A 42 -6.97 14.89 -1.85
C GLU A 42 -5.94 14.92 -3.01
N LEU A 43 -4.65 14.94 -2.70
CA LEU A 43 -3.57 14.88 -3.69
C LEU A 43 -3.63 13.57 -4.48
N TRP A 44 -4.27 12.54 -3.91
CA TRP A 44 -4.54 11.25 -4.50
C TRP A 44 -5.13 11.30 -5.91
N ALA A 45 -6.06 12.23 -6.18
CA ALA A 45 -6.64 12.40 -7.50
C ALA A 45 -5.59 12.78 -8.57
N SER A 46 -4.50 13.44 -8.16
CA SER A 46 -3.45 13.92 -9.06
C SER A 46 -2.42 12.84 -9.45
N PHE A 47 -2.37 11.73 -8.73
CA PHE A 47 -1.41 10.64 -8.99
C PHE A 47 -2.04 9.24 -8.97
N SER A 48 -3.38 9.15 -9.05
CA SER A 48 -4.12 7.89 -9.15
C SER A 48 -3.63 6.99 -10.29
N TRP A 49 -3.16 7.58 -11.39
CA TRP A 49 -2.55 6.87 -12.51
C TRP A 49 -1.16 6.25 -12.22
N ARG A 50 -0.54 6.52 -11.07
CA ARG A 50 0.72 5.87 -10.61
C ARG A 50 0.53 5.01 -9.38
N LEU A 51 -0.72 4.69 -9.02
CA LEU A 51 -1.01 4.01 -7.76
C LEU A 51 -0.26 2.70 -7.61
N GLY A 52 -0.22 1.90 -8.67
CA GLY A 52 0.52 0.64 -8.68
C GLY A 52 1.98 0.82 -8.25
N GLU A 53 2.66 1.83 -8.79
CA GLU A 53 4.07 2.10 -8.50
C GLU A 53 4.33 2.55 -7.06
N VAL A 54 3.36 3.23 -6.44
CA VAL A 54 3.46 3.73 -5.06
C VAL A 54 3.10 2.63 -4.05
N LEU A 55 2.19 1.73 -4.42
CA LEU A 55 1.70 0.66 -3.55
C LEU A 55 2.52 -0.63 -3.66
N GLU A 56 3.19 -0.87 -4.78
CA GLU A 56 4.04 -2.03 -4.98
C GLU A 56 5.13 -2.21 -3.89
N PRO A 57 5.83 -1.17 -3.40
CA PRO A 57 6.77 -1.31 -2.29
C PRO A 57 6.09 -1.82 -1.03
N ILE A 58 4.89 -1.34 -0.71
CA ILE A 58 4.13 -1.76 0.47
C ILE A 58 3.73 -3.22 0.33
N CYS A 59 3.27 -3.59 -0.87
CA CYS A 59 2.90 -4.96 -1.21
C CYS A 59 4.06 -5.92 -1.03
N ARG A 60 5.26 -5.58 -1.52
CA ARG A 60 6.44 -6.43 -1.35
C ARG A 60 6.91 -6.43 0.10
N LEU A 61 7.06 -5.26 0.72
CA LEU A 61 7.53 -5.15 2.09
C LEU A 61 6.63 -5.88 3.09
N SER A 62 5.32 -6.01 2.82
CA SER A 62 4.39 -6.72 3.68
C SER A 62 4.53 -8.24 3.64
N GLU A 63 5.30 -8.80 2.70
CA GLU A 63 5.67 -10.22 2.71
C GLU A 63 6.57 -10.56 3.90
N ASN A 64 7.31 -9.58 4.43
CA ASN A 64 8.10 -9.74 5.64
C ASN A 64 7.24 -9.57 6.89
N GLU A 65 7.21 -10.57 7.77
CA GLU A 65 6.39 -10.55 8.99
C GLU A 65 6.64 -9.33 9.89
N HIS A 66 7.91 -8.93 10.07
CA HIS A 66 8.25 -7.77 10.91
C HIS A 66 7.67 -6.48 10.34
N ASN A 67 7.85 -6.25 9.04
CA ASN A 67 7.32 -5.07 8.38
C ASN A 67 5.79 -5.07 8.40
N CYS A 68 5.18 -6.24 8.22
CA CYS A 68 3.74 -6.44 8.28
C CYS A 68 3.16 -6.00 9.64
N GLN A 69 3.82 -6.38 10.73
CA GLN A 69 3.44 -5.96 12.08
C GLN A 69 3.50 -4.45 12.26
N VAL A 70 4.55 -3.80 11.74
CA VAL A 70 4.68 -2.33 11.78
C VAL A 70 3.59 -1.67 10.93
N PHE A 71 3.36 -2.16 9.71
CA PHE A 71 2.29 -1.63 8.85
C PHE A 71 0.92 -1.74 9.50
N ALA A 72 0.61 -2.87 10.15
CA ALA A 72 -0.65 -3.05 10.86
C ALA A 72 -0.78 -2.07 12.05
N ALA A 73 0.29 -1.91 12.84
CA ALA A 73 0.32 -0.99 13.98
C ALA A 73 0.12 0.48 13.54
N GLU A 74 0.70 0.85 12.41
CA GLU A 74 0.58 2.20 11.84
C GLU A 74 -0.75 2.43 11.09
N GLY A 75 -1.61 1.41 10.98
CA GLY A 75 -2.93 1.51 10.38
C GLY A 75 -2.93 1.46 8.84
N ALA A 76 -1.94 0.84 8.22
CA ALA A 76 -1.86 0.66 6.78
C ALA A 76 -3.08 -0.08 6.20
N CYS A 77 -3.64 -1.08 6.92
CA CYS A 77 -4.83 -1.81 6.47
C CYS A 77 -6.02 -0.90 6.17
N LYS A 78 -6.29 0.08 7.06
CA LYS A 78 -7.40 1.02 6.87
C LYS A 78 -7.18 1.90 5.65
N LEU A 79 -5.95 2.38 5.47
CA LEU A 79 -5.59 3.20 4.31
C LEU A 79 -5.75 2.41 3.00
N LEU A 80 -5.25 1.18 2.94
CA LEU A 80 -5.38 0.33 1.74
C LEU A 80 -6.85 0.04 1.39
N ILE A 81 -7.72 -0.12 2.40
CA ILE A 81 -9.16 -0.28 2.19
C ILE A 81 -9.79 1.03 1.68
N SER A 82 -9.44 2.18 2.26
CA SER A 82 -9.88 3.48 1.75
C SER A 82 -9.46 3.69 0.30
N VAL A 83 -8.26 3.24 -0.07
CA VAL A 83 -7.78 3.26 -1.46
C VAL A 83 -8.61 2.35 -2.36
N LEU A 84 -8.94 1.13 -1.93
CA LEU A 84 -9.78 0.22 -2.71
C LEU A 84 -11.21 0.73 -2.93
N GLN A 85 -11.71 1.56 -2.02
CA GLN A 85 -13.03 2.18 -2.12
C GLN A 85 -13.06 3.39 -3.08
N MET A 86 -11.90 3.82 -3.58
CA MET A 86 -11.83 4.94 -4.52
C MET A 86 -12.29 4.51 -5.94
N PRO A 87 -13.06 5.35 -6.64
CA PRO A 87 -13.59 5.03 -7.98
C PRO A 87 -12.49 4.63 -8.98
N GLU A 88 -11.33 5.28 -8.90
CA GLU A 88 -10.18 5.07 -9.78
C GLU A 88 -9.50 3.71 -9.56
N CYS A 89 -9.73 3.08 -8.40
CA CYS A 89 -9.30 1.70 -8.12
C CYS A 89 -10.33 0.65 -8.57
N GLY A 90 -11.62 1.01 -8.60
CA GLY A 90 -12.73 0.09 -8.90
C GLY A 90 -12.89 -0.25 -10.39
N GLU A 91 -12.61 0.70 -11.30
CA GLU A 91 -12.74 0.46 -12.75
C GLU A 91 -11.68 -0.53 -13.30
N ALA A 92 -10.55 -0.70 -12.61
CA ALA A 92 -9.50 -1.62 -13.03
C ALA A 92 -9.82 -3.10 -12.77
N ILE A 93 -10.82 -3.42 -11.94
CA ILE A 93 -11.17 -4.80 -11.56
C ILE A 93 -12.22 -5.41 -12.51
N THR A 94 -12.92 -4.59 -13.31
CA THR A 94 -14.07 -5.05 -14.11
C THR A 94 -13.82 -5.15 -15.63
N LEU A 95 -12.76 -4.55 -16.17
CA LEU A 95 -12.45 -4.60 -17.61
C LEU A 95 -11.13 -5.33 -17.86
N ALA A 96 -11.20 -6.65 -18.00
CA ALA A 96 -10.13 -7.47 -18.54
C ALA A 96 -9.79 -7.00 -19.97
N GLY A 97 -8.67 -6.29 -20.13
CA GLY A 97 -8.08 -6.13 -21.47
C GLY A 97 -7.38 -4.81 -21.78
N HIS A 98 -7.49 -3.77 -20.95
CA HIS A 98 -6.65 -2.58 -21.09
C HIS A 98 -5.83 -2.41 -19.81
N THR A 99 -4.53 -2.21 -19.94
CA THR A 99 -3.60 -1.99 -18.82
C THR A 99 -3.66 -0.53 -18.39
N PRO A 100 -4.27 -0.21 -17.23
CA PRO A 100 -3.79 0.85 -16.39
C PRO A 100 -3.06 0.24 -15.19
N SER A 101 -2.04 0.96 -14.77
CA SER A 101 -1.32 1.00 -13.49
C SER A 101 -2.19 0.87 -12.22
N SER A 102 -2.98 -0.20 -12.10
CA SER A 102 -3.97 -0.33 -11.05
C SER A 102 -3.31 -0.64 -9.70
N GLY A 103 -3.53 0.24 -8.73
CA GLY A 103 -3.13 0.01 -7.35
C GLY A 103 -3.94 -1.07 -6.65
N GLY A 104 -5.12 -1.42 -7.19
CA GLY A 104 -6.05 -2.39 -6.62
C GLY A 104 -5.41 -3.75 -6.30
N PRO A 105 -4.77 -4.43 -7.28
CA PRO A 105 -4.08 -5.69 -7.04
C PRO A 105 -3.00 -5.60 -5.94
N HIS A 106 -2.23 -4.51 -5.90
CA HIS A 106 -1.21 -4.29 -4.87
C HIS A 106 -1.83 -4.07 -3.49
N CYS A 107 -2.95 -3.34 -3.38
CA CYS A 107 -3.69 -3.22 -2.13
C CYS A 107 -4.23 -4.56 -1.64
N ILE A 108 -4.83 -5.35 -2.53
CA ILE A 108 -5.40 -6.66 -2.20
C ILE A 108 -4.29 -7.60 -1.71
N GLN A 109 -3.17 -7.65 -2.43
CA GLN A 109 -2.04 -8.50 -2.06
C GLN A 109 -1.41 -8.05 -0.73
N ALA A 110 -1.22 -6.75 -0.53
CA ALA A 110 -0.70 -6.23 0.73
C ALA A 110 -1.62 -6.56 1.91
N LEU A 111 -2.94 -6.45 1.73
CA LEU A 111 -3.94 -6.83 2.72
C LEU A 111 -3.96 -8.35 2.97
N ALA A 112 -3.76 -9.17 1.93
CA ALA A 112 -3.65 -10.62 2.06
C ALA A 112 -2.44 -11.01 2.91
N ASN A 113 -1.26 -10.45 2.62
CA ASN A 113 -0.04 -10.64 3.41
C ASN A 113 -0.29 -10.27 4.88
N MET A 114 -0.94 -9.12 5.13
CA MET A 114 -1.30 -8.70 6.49
C MET A 114 -2.35 -9.62 7.13
N ALA A 115 -3.28 -10.21 6.39
CA ALA A 115 -4.29 -11.11 6.95
C ALA A 115 -3.75 -12.50 7.33
N GLU A 116 -2.67 -12.93 6.69
CA GLU A 116 -1.96 -14.19 7.01
C GLU A 116 -1.24 -14.11 8.37
N HIS A 117 -0.85 -12.93 8.82
CA HIS A 117 -0.16 -12.74 10.10
C HIS A 117 -1.14 -12.51 11.28
N PRO A 118 -1.11 -13.35 12.33
CA PRO A 118 -2.04 -13.25 13.46
C PRO A 118 -2.00 -11.90 14.19
N ALA A 119 -0.82 -11.29 14.30
CA ALA A 119 -0.61 -9.98 14.93
C ALA A 119 -1.33 -8.85 14.15
N CYS A 120 -1.47 -8.99 12.85
CA CYS A 120 -2.05 -8.00 11.95
C CYS A 120 -3.58 -8.14 11.83
N ARG A 121 -4.13 -9.33 12.11
CA ARG A 121 -5.59 -9.59 12.12
C ARG A 121 -6.36 -8.70 13.10
N ALA A 122 -5.76 -8.31 14.22
CA ALA A 122 -6.38 -7.39 15.16
C ALA A 122 -6.65 -6.01 14.52
N GLY A 123 -5.76 -5.56 13.63
CA GLY A 123 -5.92 -4.31 12.87
C GLY A 123 -7.03 -4.39 11.82
N LEU A 124 -7.30 -5.58 11.27
CA LEU A 124 -8.36 -5.84 10.28
C LEU A 124 -9.76 -5.98 10.92
N MET A 125 -9.87 -6.57 12.11
CA MET A 125 -11.17 -6.73 12.80
C MET A 125 -11.81 -5.40 13.25
N GLY A 126 -11.02 -4.32 13.30
CA GLY A 126 -11.52 -2.96 13.56
C GLY A 126 -11.99 -2.22 12.31
N VAL A 127 -11.93 -2.82 11.13
CA VAL A 127 -12.36 -2.21 9.87
C VAL A 127 -13.75 -2.73 9.51
N ARG A 128 -14.77 -1.91 9.74
CA ARG A 128 -16.10 -2.14 9.16
C ARG A 128 -16.03 -1.72 7.70
N VAL A 129 -16.11 -2.71 6.79
CA VAL A 129 -16.41 -2.48 5.37
C VAL A 129 -17.87 -2.09 5.23
#